data_AF-A0A225UGB6-F1
#
_entry.id   AF-A0A225UGB6-F1
#
_cell.length_a   1.000
_cell.length_b   1.000
_cell.length_c   1.000
_cell.angle_alpha   90.00
_cell.angle_beta   90.00
_cell.angle_gamma   90.00
#
_symmetry.space_group_name_H-M   'P 1'
#
loop_
_entity.id
_entity.type
_entity.pdbx_description
1 polymer ?
#
loop_
_entity_poly.entity_id
_entity_poly.type
_entity_poly.pdbx_seq_one_letter_code
_entity_poly.pdbx_strand_id
1 'polypeptide(L)'
;MCRKGPETAAVAQDLRRKYDGIATESSRPLLNPPPNPEKRQTIYNKVRSFVPDEFRSDPLYDLPNDEEERKAREIQKARIEASKKMKQEQDTAVTASKAANELKSLLLLVAKQFE
;
A
#
# COMPACT_ATOMS: atom_id res chain seq x y z
N MET A 1 -31.70 27.16 4.89
CA MET A 1 -30.95 27.39 6.14
C MET A 1 -31.88 27.05 7.30
N CYS A 2 -31.47 26.15 8.20
CA CYS A 2 -32.36 25.68 9.26
C CYS A 2 -32.69 26.82 10.23
N ARG A 3 -33.98 26.99 10.54
CA ARG A 3 -34.49 27.95 11.54
C ARG A 3 -35.39 27.18 12.50
N LYS A 4 -35.30 27.49 13.79
CA LYS A 4 -36.16 26.87 14.81
C LYS A 4 -37.58 27.43 14.77
N GLY A 5 -37.75 28.63 14.21
CA GLY A 5 -39.03 29.28 13.93
C GLY A 5 -38.89 30.49 12.99
N PRO A 6 -40.01 31.12 12.59
CA PRO A 6 -40.03 32.16 11.55
C PRO A 6 -39.26 33.44 11.93
N GLU A 7 -39.33 33.85 13.20
CA GLU A 7 -38.64 35.04 13.75
C GLU A 7 -37.17 34.78 14.12
N THR A 8 -36.74 33.51 14.15
CA THR A 8 -35.40 33.16 14.61
C THR A 8 -34.37 33.26 13.51
N ALA A 9 -33.22 33.86 13.82
CA ALA A 9 -32.09 33.94 12.92
C ALA A 9 -31.67 32.55 12.44
N ALA A 10 -31.32 32.44 11.16
CA ALA A 10 -30.85 31.20 10.58
C ALA A 10 -29.52 30.78 11.22
N VAL A 11 -29.46 29.56 11.73
CA VAL A 11 -28.22 28.99 12.24
C VAL A 11 -27.46 28.41 11.05
N ALA A 12 -26.38 29.08 10.67
CA ALA A 12 -25.42 28.56 9.71
C ALA A 12 -24.43 27.65 10.45
N GLN A 13 -24.60 26.34 10.30
CA GLN A 13 -23.67 25.36 10.85
C GLN A 13 -22.73 24.87 9.74
N ASP A 14 -21.43 25.07 9.95
CA ASP A 14 -20.40 24.48 9.10
C ASP A 14 -20.35 22.97 9.36
N LEU A 15 -20.88 22.19 8.41
CA LEU A 15 -20.94 20.72 8.50
C LEU A 15 -19.61 20.05 8.16
N ARG A 16 -18.57 20.81 7.80
CA ARG A 16 -17.25 20.24 7.50
C ARG A 16 -16.65 19.66 8.77
N ARG A 17 -16.24 18.40 8.69
CA ARG A 17 -15.58 17.68 9.78
C ARG A 17 -14.31 18.43 10.21
N LYS A 18 -14.27 18.93 11.44
CA LYS A 18 -13.04 19.45 12.04
C LYS A 18 -12.16 18.26 12.40
N TYR A 19 -11.12 18.00 11.60
CA TYR A 19 -10.02 17.12 12.00
C TYR A 19 -9.10 17.91 12.93
N ASP A 20 -8.67 17.31 14.05
CA ASP A 20 -7.85 17.88 15.14
C ASP A 20 -6.84 18.96 14.70
N GLY A 21 -7.28 20.22 14.59
CA GLY A 21 -6.43 21.36 14.22
C GLY A 21 -5.80 21.34 12.82
N ILE A 22 -6.07 20.33 11.97
CA ILE A 22 -5.48 20.27 10.63
C ILE A 22 -6.38 21.04 9.67
N ALA A 23 -6.03 22.30 9.42
CA ALA A 23 -6.59 23.06 8.33
C ALA A 23 -6.41 22.26 7.02
N THR A 24 -7.51 21.69 6.53
CA THR A 24 -7.63 21.04 5.22
C THR A 24 -7.75 22.13 4.16
N GLU A 25 -6.77 23.04 4.15
CA GLU A 25 -6.62 24.01 3.10
C GLU A 25 -6.19 23.22 1.84
N SER A 26 -7.00 23.26 0.79
CA SER A 26 -6.71 22.60 -0.49
C SER A 26 -5.46 23.15 -1.19
N SER A 27 -4.82 24.15 -0.59
CA SER A 27 -3.66 24.88 -1.09
C SER A 27 -2.32 24.30 -0.65
N ARG A 28 -2.29 23.27 0.21
CA ARG A 28 -1.01 22.62 0.56
C ARG A 28 -0.44 22.00 -0.71
N PRO A 29 0.72 22.46 -1.23
CA PRO A 29 1.34 21.80 -2.37
C PRO A 29 1.65 20.37 -1.94
N LEU A 30 0.98 19.41 -2.57
CA LEU A 30 1.38 18.02 -2.48
C LEU A 30 2.80 17.99 -3.06
N LEU A 31 3.81 17.95 -2.18
CA LEU A 31 5.17 17.69 -2.62
C LEU A 31 5.10 16.38 -3.39
N ASN A 32 5.33 16.44 -4.70
CA ASN A 32 5.34 15.25 -5.52
C ASN A 32 6.35 14.30 -4.88
N PRO A 33 5.97 13.04 -4.62
CA PRO A 33 6.87 12.10 -3.99
C PRO A 33 8.15 12.01 -4.83
N PRO A 34 9.33 11.89 -4.17
CA PRO A 34 10.58 11.77 -4.90
C PRO A 34 10.47 10.62 -5.92
N PRO A 35 10.91 10.83 -7.17
CA PRO A 35 10.79 9.85 -8.23
C PRO A 35 11.40 8.51 -7.81
N ASN A 36 10.59 7.45 -7.74
CA ASN A 36 11.10 6.11 -7.42
C ASN A 36 11.85 5.56 -8.65
N PRO A 37 13.14 5.19 -8.52
CA PRO A 37 13.92 4.64 -9.64
C PRO A 37 13.32 3.34 -10.21
N GLU A 38 12.69 2.50 -9.38
CA GLU A 38 11.97 1.30 -9.86
C GLU A 38 10.81 1.66 -10.79
N LYS A 39 10.11 2.77 -10.49
CA LYS A 39 8.99 3.25 -11.30
C LYS A 39 9.48 3.83 -12.61
N ARG A 40 10.57 4.60 -12.61
CA ARG A 40 11.21 5.10 -13.84
C ARG A 40 11.60 3.95 -14.78
N GLN A 41 12.26 2.92 -14.24
CA GLN A 41 12.63 1.72 -14.99
C GLN A 41 11.40 0.98 -15.55
N THR A 42 10.32 0.91 -14.77
CA THR A 42 9.07 0.28 -15.21
C THR A 42 8.40 1.07 -16.33
N ILE A 43 8.38 2.40 -16.23
CA ILE A 43 7.80 3.30 -17.23
C ILE A 43 8.55 3.13 -18.56
N TYR A 44 9.88 3.17 -18.54
CA TYR A 44 10.69 2.98 -19.74
C TYR A 44 10.46 1.61 -20.39
N ASN A 45 10.48 0.52 -19.62
CA ASN A 45 10.43 -0.83 -20.18
C ASN A 45 9.02 -1.30 -20.58
N LYS A 46 7.99 -0.91 -19.83
CA LYS A 46 6.63 -1.44 -20.00
C LYS A 46 5.63 -0.45 -20.56
N VAL A 47 5.80 0.84 -20.25
CA VAL A 47 4.80 1.86 -20.60
C VAL A 47 5.15 2.51 -21.94
N ARG A 48 6.42 2.87 -22.16
CA ARG A 48 6.91 3.60 -23.33
C ARG A 48 6.45 3.03 -24.68
N SER A 49 6.34 1.70 -24.82
CA SER A 49 5.88 1.05 -26.05
C SER A 49 4.43 1.40 -26.42
N PHE A 50 3.60 1.67 -25.42
CA PHE A 50 2.18 2.04 -25.59
C PHE A 50 1.96 3.56 -25.64
N VAL A 51 3.02 4.35 -25.51
CA VAL A 51 2.95 5.81 -25.55
C VAL A 51 2.93 6.25 -27.02
N PRO A 52 1.94 7.08 -27.43
CA PRO A 52 1.92 7.68 -28.76
C PRO A 52 3.18 8.51 -29.03
N ASP A 53 3.58 8.59 -30.29
CA ASP A 53 4.83 9.25 -30.68
C ASP A 53 4.90 10.71 -30.24
N GLU A 54 3.76 11.40 -30.17
CA GLU A 54 3.65 12.80 -29.72
C GLU A 54 4.11 12.99 -28.27
N PHE A 55 4.03 11.94 -27.44
CA PHE A 55 4.37 12.00 -26.02
C PHE A 55 5.67 11.28 -25.67
N ARG A 56 6.31 10.59 -26.63
CA ARG A 56 7.57 9.85 -26.38
C ARG A 56 8.76 10.75 -26.09
N SER A 57 8.68 12.03 -26.43
CA SER A 57 9.70 13.05 -26.13
C SER A 57 9.61 13.63 -24.72
N ASP A 58 8.61 13.22 -23.92
CA ASP A 58 8.53 13.64 -22.52
C ASP A 58 9.69 13.00 -21.72
N PRO A 59 10.44 13.78 -20.91
CA PRO A 59 11.52 13.27 -20.06
C PRO A 59 11.13 12.11 -19.14
N LEU A 60 9.84 11.94 -18.85
CA LEU A 60 9.30 10.81 -18.11
C LEU A 60 9.59 9.45 -18.79
N TYR A 61 9.64 9.42 -20.12
CA TYR A 61 9.89 8.23 -20.92
C TYR A 61 11.34 8.10 -21.40
N ASP A 62 12.22 8.98 -20.96
CA ASP A 62 13.65 8.90 -21.26
C ASP A 62 14.28 7.66 -20.62
N LEU A 63 15.39 7.25 -21.21
CA LEU A 63 16.19 6.15 -20.69
C LEU A 63 16.66 6.49 -19.25
N PRO A 64 16.42 5.59 -18.28
CA PRO A 64 16.91 5.77 -16.92
C PRO A 64 18.44 5.82 -16.87
N ASN A 65 19.00 6.63 -15.97
CA ASN A 65 20.46 6.71 -15.80
C ASN A 65 21.00 5.42 -15.14
N ASP A 66 22.26 5.05 -15.42
CA ASP A 66 22.90 3.84 -14.90
C ASP A 66 22.83 3.75 -13.36
N GLU A 67 23.02 4.88 -12.69
CA GLU A 67 22.90 5.00 -11.23
C GLU A 67 21.50 4.71 -10.70
N GLU A 68 20.47 5.12 -11.45
CA GLU A 68 19.08 4.86 -11.09
C GLU A 68 18.70 3.41 -11.35
N GLU A 69 19.21 2.82 -12.42
CA GLU A 69 19.00 1.41 -12.72
C GLU A 69 19.62 0.52 -11.63
N ARG A 70 20.82 0.85 -11.15
CA ARG A 70 21.45 0.13 -10.03
C ARG A 70 20.59 0.19 -8.77
N LYS A 71 20.16 1.39 -8.38
CA LYS A 71 19.28 1.59 -7.21
C LYS A 71 17.96 0.84 -7.34
N ALA A 72 17.35 0.88 -8.53
CA ALA A 72 16.12 0.13 -8.82
C ALA A 72 16.31 -1.38 -8.62
N ARG A 73 17.43 -1.94 -9.13
CA ARG A 73 17.75 -3.36 -8.97
C ARG A 73 17.97 -3.75 -7.51
N GLU A 74 18.65 -2.91 -6.73
CA GLU A 74 18.86 -3.15 -5.29
C GLU A 74 17.53 -3.15 -4.52
N ILE A 75 16.68 -2.15 -4.75
CA ILE A 75 15.35 -2.04 -4.13
C ILE A 75 14.50 -3.27 -4.50
N GLN A 76 14.50 -3.65 -5.78
CA GLN A 76 13.74 -4.81 -6.25
C GLN A 76 14.24 -6.12 -5.59
N LYS A 77 15.56 -6.31 -5.47
CA LYS A 77 16.13 -7.47 -4.77
C LYS A 77 15.71 -7.51 -3.30
N ALA A 78 15.81 -6.38 -2.59
CA ALA A 78 15.42 -6.29 -1.19
C ALA A 78 13.93 -6.63 -0.99
N ARG A 79 13.06 -6.13 -1.87
CA ARG A 79 11.61 -6.44 -1.84
C ARG A 79 11.32 -7.91 -2.08
N ILE A 80 12.00 -8.53 -3.05
CA ILE A 80 11.85 -9.96 -3.35
C ILE A 80 12.33 -10.80 -2.17
N GLU A 81 13.45 -10.44 -1.55
CA GLU A 81 13.98 -11.15 -0.39
C GLU A 81 13.06 -11.05 0.83
N ALA A 82 12.57 -9.85 1.14
CA ALA A 82 11.59 -9.65 2.22
C ALA A 82 10.32 -10.47 1.98
N SER A 83 9.80 -10.47 0.75
CA SER A 83 8.60 -11.26 0.40
C SER A 83 8.84 -12.76 0.54
N LYS A 84 10.03 -13.26 0.18
CA LYS A 84 10.40 -14.67 0.37
C LYS A 84 10.46 -15.06 1.84
N LYS A 85 11.09 -14.21 2.69
CA LYS A 85 11.17 -14.44 4.14
C LYS A 85 9.78 -14.50 4.77
N MET A 86 8.93 -13.51 4.48
CA MET A 86 7.55 -13.50 4.97
C MET A 86 6.76 -14.73 4.55
N LYS A 87 6.92 -15.17 3.29
CA LYS A 87 6.25 -16.39 2.81
C LYS A 87 6.74 -17.64 3.55
N GLN A 88 8.05 -17.75 3.78
CA GLN A 88 8.62 -18.87 4.50
C GLN A 88 8.13 -18.91 5.96
N GLU A 89 8.07 -17.76 6.64
CA GLU A 89 7.52 -17.64 7.99
C GLU A 89 6.03 -17.99 8.04
N GLN A 90 5.27 -17.59 7.03
CA GLN A 90 3.86 -17.96 6.92
C GLN A 90 3.68 -19.47 6.73
N ASP A 91 4.47 -20.08 5.84
CA ASP A 91 4.41 -21.51 5.55
C ASP A 91 4.83 -22.35 6.78
N THR A 92 5.83 -21.91 7.56
CA THR A 92 6.22 -22.58 8.81
C THR A 92 5.15 -22.43 9.89
N ALA A 93 4.54 -21.26 10.04
CA ALA A 93 3.44 -21.06 10.98
C ALA A 93 2.22 -21.94 10.64
N VAL A 94 1.88 -22.07 9.36
CA VAL A 94 0.77 -22.92 8.90
C VAL A 94 1.05 -24.40 9.17
N THR A 95 2.27 -24.87 8.89
CA THR A 95 2.64 -26.28 9.16
C THR A 95 2.66 -26.59 10.66
N ALA A 96 3.19 -25.69 11.49
CA ALA A 96 3.17 -25.83 12.94
C ALA A 96 1.75 -25.85 13.50
N SER A 97 0.86 -24.96 13.02
CA SER A 97 -0.54 -24.93 13.41
C SER A 97 -1.26 -26.24 13.04
N LYS A 98 -1.00 -26.79 11.85
CA LYS A 98 -1.55 -28.08 11.43
C LYS A 98 -1.09 -29.21 12.35
N ALA A 99 0.21 -29.29 12.65
CA ALA A 99 0.76 -30.31 13.54
C ALA A 99 0.19 -30.22 14.97
N ALA A 100 0.02 -29.00 15.50
CA ALA A 100 -0.59 -28.78 16.81
C ALA A 100 -2.05 -29.24 16.85
N ASN A 101 -2.82 -28.98 15.78
CA ASN A 101 -4.21 -29.43 15.67
C ASN A 101 -4.31 -30.96 15.62
N GLU A 102 -3.44 -31.63 14.87
CA GLU A 102 -3.37 -33.10 14.82
C GLU A 102 -3.06 -33.71 16.19
N LEU A 103 -2.04 -33.17 16.89
CA LEU A 103 -1.69 -33.62 18.25
C LEU A 103 -2.84 -33.42 19.24
N LYS A 104 -3.53 -32.28 19.16
CA LYS A 104 -4.69 -31.99 20.01
C LYS A 104 -5.83 -32.97 19.75
N SER A 105 -6.06 -33.34 18.48
CA SER A 105 -7.06 -34.34 18.10
C SER A 105 -6.72 -35.73 18.65
N LEU A 106 -5.47 -36.16 18.52
CA LEU A 106 -5.01 -37.45 19.04
C LEU A 106 -5.10 -37.52 20.57
N LEU A 107 -4.71 -36.46 21.28
CA LEU A 107 -4.80 -36.40 22.73
C LEU A 107 -6.26 -36.52 23.20
N LEU A 108 -7.19 -35.85 22.51
CA LEU A 108 -8.63 -35.95 22.79
C LEU A 108 -9.16 -37.36 22.57
N LEU A 109 -8.70 -38.03 21.50
CA LEU A 109 -9.09 -39.41 21.18
C LEU A 109 -8.61 -40.38 22.26
N VAL A 110 -7.37 -40.24 22.73
CA VAL A 110 -6.79 -41.08 23.79
C VAL A 110 -7.52 -40.85 25.10
N ALA A 111 -7.80 -39.60 25.49
CA ALA A 111 -8.52 -39.29 26.73
C ALA A 111 -9.90 -39.95 26.79
N LYS A 112 -10.60 -40.05 25.65
CA LYS A 112 -11.92 -40.68 25.54
C LYS A 112 -11.91 -42.21 25.68
N GLN A 113 -10.74 -42.86 25.64
CA GLN A 113 -10.61 -44.31 25.84
C GLN A 113 -10.48 -44.72 27.31
N PHE A 114 -10.29 -43.75 28.22
CA PHE A 114 -10.13 -43.98 29.65
C PHE A 114 -11.34 -43.51 30.47
N GLU A 115 -12.45 -43.16 29.81
CA GLU A 115 -13.79 -42.96 30.39
C GLU A 115 -14.67 -44.18 30.11
#